data_AF-F9WA65-F1
#
_entry.id   AF-F9WA65-F1
#
_cell.length_a   1.000
_cell.length_b   1.000
_cell.length_c   1.000
_cell.angle_alpha   90.00
_cell.angle_beta   90.00
_cell.angle_gamma   90.00
#
_symmetry.space_group_name_H-M   'P 1'
#
loop_
_entity.id
_entity.type
_entity.pdbx_description
1 polymer ?
#
loop_
_entity_poly.entity_id
_entity_poly.type
_entity_poly.pdbx_seq_one_letter_code
_entity_poly.pdbx_strand_id
1 'polypeptide(L)'
;MSFFQVDCKYSYEEYIKMIYHHAVNYMLPVASQEDHFRTCCGLVRQAEKEENEGSYADCFYHYVRCLEILDKAKLPSTRSGVSSLKKQCLDAVDRVRDVGLPRYYNAMIDGLVNRIQKMPSDNTQNIIHQDNIENDKERYLKRQEMLLRNEQASLDGIREQIAGVNIPCGQKNLSTAGDQQWNHSLKDGSHTSGTVTLPRSFPDTSPSTHFKWNYNSSNIGASHPRRGMINLGNTCYLNSVTQVLASTPLGSYFLYDNYARDVVNVGEGSCRLVNSFCFVVRELYRIDCTLPVSPSPFKNAISELSNTFSGFLQQDANEFLRIVLEGLHNGLNDRVNVKVIPTEIDTMVGSDAEIAKRFWDQHIQRNNSVVVDKCAFQERSSIVCPLCRKVSRSFTPLLGIDVPIPVETADISIEDCLNAYCREEKLGSDSLYHCSSCKQYVDASKQLLLYSLPKILFVTIKRFSSHGEILSKLVKRVFFRKELDMGPYICSTIEKTVYTLVGVVNHTGGIKGGHYTADYYDGHSTWFSVSDERVTRATTPDFERAYILCYVQIS
;
A
#
# COMPACT_ATOMS: atom_id res chain seq x y z
N MET A 1 -1.56 14.44 10.33
CA MET A 1 -2.51 13.47 10.94
C MET A 1 -1.69 12.27 11.37
N SER A 2 -1.92 11.72 12.56
CA SER A 2 -1.06 10.69 13.17
C SER A 2 -1.13 9.34 12.42
N PHE A 3 -0.06 8.56 12.53
CA PHE A 3 0.04 7.17 12.05
C PHE A 3 -1.09 6.24 12.57
N PHE A 4 -1.80 6.64 13.63
CA PHE A 4 -2.75 5.82 14.37
C PHE A 4 -4.21 6.30 14.29
N GLN A 5 -4.59 7.06 13.25
CA GLN A 5 -6.00 7.32 12.97
C GLN A 5 -6.67 6.07 12.37
N VAL A 6 -7.12 5.18 13.25
CA VAL A 6 -7.85 3.96 12.89
C VAL A 6 -9.34 4.18 13.15
N ASP A 7 -10.20 3.93 12.15
CA ASP A 7 -11.66 4.07 12.25
C ASP A 7 -12.33 2.92 13.03
N CYS A 8 -11.70 2.44 14.11
CA CYS A 8 -12.12 1.26 14.86
C CYS A 8 -12.12 1.53 16.37
N LYS A 9 -13.16 1.05 17.06
CA LYS A 9 -13.32 1.12 18.53
C LYS A 9 -12.41 0.11 19.26
N TYR A 10 -11.09 0.20 19.09
CA TYR A 10 -10.15 -0.48 19.98
C TYR A 10 -10.31 0.06 21.41
N SER A 11 -9.99 -0.72 22.43
CA SER A 11 -9.81 -0.17 23.78
C SER A 11 -8.53 0.67 23.85
N TYR A 12 -8.46 1.59 24.83
CA TYR A 12 -7.23 2.35 25.11
C TYR A 12 -6.02 1.41 25.32
N GLU A 13 -6.22 0.28 25.98
CA GLU A 13 -5.15 -0.71 26.18
C GLU A 13 -4.68 -1.37 24.88
N GLU A 14 -5.58 -1.72 23.97
CA GLU A 14 -5.23 -2.29 22.65
C GLU A 14 -4.52 -1.26 21.77
N TYR A 15 -4.98 -0.01 21.80
CA TYR A 15 -4.32 1.11 21.14
C TYR A 15 -2.88 1.30 21.61
N ILE A 16 -2.65 1.26 22.93
CA ILE A 16 -1.31 1.30 23.53
C ILE A 16 -0.48 0.06 23.15
N LYS A 17 -1.06 -1.15 23.23
CA LYS A 17 -0.38 -2.41 22.83
C LYS A 17 0.06 -2.36 21.37
N MET A 18 -0.73 -1.79 20.47
CA MET A 18 -0.37 -1.58 19.05
C MET A 18 0.83 -0.63 18.91
N ILE A 19 0.83 0.55 19.57
CA ILE A 19 1.95 1.49 19.48
C ILE A 19 3.24 0.86 20.02
N TYR A 20 3.18 0.18 21.17
CA TYR A 20 4.30 -0.60 21.71
C TYR A 20 4.77 -1.67 20.72
N HIS A 21 3.86 -2.44 20.13
CA HIS A 21 4.21 -3.49 19.16
C HIS A 21 5.00 -2.91 17.96
N HIS A 22 4.61 -1.76 17.43
CA HIS A 22 5.33 -1.11 16.32
C HIS A 22 6.69 -0.53 16.73
N ALA A 23 6.84 -0.03 17.96
CA ALA A 23 8.11 0.48 18.46
C ALA A 23 9.10 -0.66 18.80
N VAL A 24 8.61 -1.70 19.47
CA VAL A 24 9.40 -2.85 19.97
C VAL A 24 9.77 -3.83 18.86
N ASN A 25 8.95 -4.05 17.84
CA ASN A 25 9.31 -4.96 16.74
C ASN A 25 10.15 -4.30 15.63
N TYR A 26 10.59 -3.05 15.83
CA TYR A 26 11.54 -2.40 14.94
C TYR A 26 12.90 -3.14 14.95
N MET A 27 13.36 -3.54 13.76
CA MET A 27 14.72 -4.06 13.57
C MET A 27 15.72 -2.91 13.45
N LEU A 28 16.82 -2.98 14.19
CA LEU A 28 17.88 -1.97 14.09
C LEU A 28 18.63 -2.09 12.76
N PRO A 29 18.87 -0.98 12.04
CA PRO A 29 19.78 -0.98 10.90
C PRO A 29 21.22 -1.24 11.38
N VAL A 30 22.01 -1.93 10.56
CA VAL A 30 23.43 -2.12 10.79
C VAL A 30 24.14 -0.77 10.65
N ALA A 31 24.45 -0.14 11.77
CA ALA A 31 25.13 1.15 11.87
C ALA A 31 26.06 1.14 13.10
N SER A 32 26.89 2.17 13.24
CA SER A 32 27.76 2.28 14.40
C SER A 32 26.98 2.64 15.67
N GLN A 33 27.52 2.29 16.84
CA GLN A 33 26.97 2.72 18.14
C GLN A 33 26.90 4.26 18.28
N GLU A 34 27.79 4.97 17.59
CA GLU A 34 27.75 6.44 17.51
C GLU A 34 26.52 6.93 16.74
N ASP A 35 26.21 6.29 15.61
CA ASP A 35 25.08 6.69 14.78
C ASP A 35 23.74 6.30 15.41
N HIS A 36 23.63 5.12 16.05
CA HIS A 36 22.45 4.78 16.86
C HIS A 36 22.21 5.78 17.99
N PHE A 37 23.27 6.27 18.66
CA PHE A 37 23.13 7.31 19.69
C PHE A 37 22.66 8.65 19.09
N ARG A 38 23.17 9.04 17.92
CA ARG A 38 22.67 10.22 17.18
C ARG A 38 21.20 10.07 16.77
N THR A 39 20.79 8.89 16.31
CA THR A 39 19.39 8.57 16.00
C THR A 39 18.51 8.72 17.24
N CYS A 40 18.94 8.22 18.40
CA CYS A 40 18.22 8.40 19.67
C CYS A 40 18.04 9.88 20.04
N CYS A 41 19.10 10.68 19.95
CA CYS A 41 19.02 12.13 20.15
C CYS A 41 18.10 12.85 19.13
N GLY A 42 18.03 12.36 17.90
CA GLY A 42 17.08 12.85 16.88
C GLY A 42 15.63 12.52 17.22
N LEU A 43 15.37 11.26 17.60
CA LEU A 43 14.04 10.79 18.00
C LEU A 43 13.51 11.54 19.22
N VAL A 44 14.34 11.85 20.21
CA VAL A 44 13.93 12.63 21.39
C VAL A 44 13.54 14.05 21.02
N ARG A 45 14.32 14.76 20.19
CA ARG A 45 13.96 16.11 19.73
C ARG A 45 12.67 16.11 18.91
N GLN A 46 12.44 15.07 18.11
CA GLN A 46 11.21 14.91 17.34
C GLN A 46 10.01 14.64 18.27
N ALA A 47 10.17 13.76 19.26
CA ALA A 47 9.15 13.49 20.27
C ALA A 47 8.81 14.73 21.11
N GLU A 48 9.81 15.54 21.50
CA GLU A 48 9.62 16.82 22.19
C GLU A 48 8.84 17.83 21.33
N LYS A 49 9.14 17.93 20.03
CA LYS A 49 8.38 18.75 19.08
C LYS A 49 6.91 18.29 19.01
N GLU A 50 6.69 16.99 18.81
CA GLU A 50 5.36 16.39 18.70
C GLU A 50 4.55 16.53 20.00
N GLU A 51 5.20 16.49 21.16
CA GLU A 51 4.57 16.71 22.46
C GLU A 51 4.04 18.16 22.59
N ASN A 52 4.82 19.14 22.13
CA ASN A 52 4.41 20.55 22.09
C ASN A 52 3.28 20.80 21.06
N GLU A 53 3.27 20.05 19.96
CA GLU A 53 2.23 20.11 18.92
C GLU A 53 0.95 19.31 19.29
N GLY A 54 0.95 18.56 20.40
CA GLY A 54 -0.19 17.75 20.86
C GLY A 54 -0.35 16.41 20.15
N SER A 55 0.66 15.97 19.39
CA SER A 55 0.72 14.70 18.65
C SER A 55 1.19 13.56 19.56
N TYR A 56 0.48 13.35 20.69
CA TYR A 56 0.92 12.48 21.78
C TYR A 56 1.15 11.00 21.38
N ALA A 57 0.48 10.49 20.35
CA ALA A 57 0.67 9.11 19.89
C ALA A 57 1.99 8.90 19.12
N ASP A 58 2.34 9.85 18.25
CA ASP A 58 3.59 9.82 17.48
C ASP A 58 4.79 10.09 18.42
N CYS A 59 4.61 11.05 19.34
CA CYS A 59 5.52 11.35 20.45
C CYS A 59 5.83 10.11 21.31
N PHE A 60 4.79 9.39 21.75
CA PHE A 60 4.95 8.16 22.53
C PHE A 60 5.71 7.08 21.77
N TYR A 61 5.35 6.87 20.50
CA TYR A 61 6.04 5.94 19.61
C TYR A 61 7.54 6.27 19.52
N HIS A 62 7.91 7.54 19.34
CA HIS A 62 9.31 7.95 19.24
C HIS A 62 10.09 7.78 20.55
N TYR A 63 9.50 8.08 21.72
CA TYR A 63 10.17 7.81 23.01
C TYR A 63 10.34 6.31 23.29
N VAL A 64 9.31 5.48 23.06
CA VAL A 64 9.43 4.01 23.21
C VAL A 64 10.45 3.44 22.22
N ARG A 65 10.44 3.86 20.96
CA ARG A 65 11.42 3.45 19.94
C ARG A 65 12.84 3.89 20.30
N CYS A 66 13.02 5.05 20.91
CA CYS A 66 14.31 5.49 21.44
C CYS A 66 14.83 4.52 22.52
N LEU A 67 13.99 4.16 23.50
CA LEU A 67 14.36 3.17 24.55
C LEU A 67 14.77 1.82 23.95
N GLU A 68 14.01 1.33 22.99
CA GLU A 68 14.28 0.06 22.28
C GLU A 68 15.59 0.08 21.49
N ILE A 69 15.93 1.21 20.85
CA ILE A 69 17.23 1.38 20.17
C ILE A 69 18.37 1.40 21.20
N LEU A 70 18.23 2.18 22.28
CA LEU A 70 19.24 2.26 23.35
C LEU A 70 19.54 0.88 23.97
N ASP A 71 18.53 0.04 24.12
CA ASP A 71 18.67 -1.30 24.69
C ASP A 71 19.28 -2.31 23.69
N LYS A 72 18.68 -2.44 22.49
CA LYS A 72 19.13 -3.40 21.47
C LYS A 72 20.50 -3.10 20.88
N ALA A 73 20.90 -1.83 20.79
CA ALA A 73 22.23 -1.43 20.32
C ALA A 73 23.35 -1.69 21.37
N LYS A 74 22.99 -2.12 22.59
CA LYS A 74 23.90 -2.38 23.71
C LYS A 74 24.89 -1.24 23.96
N LEU A 75 24.38 0.00 23.94
CA LEU A 75 25.20 1.19 24.13
C LEU A 75 25.78 1.22 25.54
N PRO A 76 27.10 1.47 25.72
CA PRO A 76 27.71 1.46 27.05
C PRO A 76 27.12 2.54 27.96
N SER A 77 26.60 2.14 29.13
CA SER A 77 26.07 3.04 30.17
C SER A 77 27.13 4.00 30.74
N THR A 78 28.41 3.73 30.47
CA THR A 78 29.58 4.55 30.81
C THR A 78 29.77 5.76 29.88
N ARG A 79 29.07 5.81 28.73
CA ARG A 79 29.12 6.94 27.81
C ARG A 79 28.29 8.10 28.36
N SER A 80 28.91 9.28 28.45
CA SER A 80 28.25 10.51 28.89
C SER A 80 27.01 10.81 28.04
N GLY A 81 25.88 11.05 28.72
CA GLY A 81 24.58 11.34 28.11
C GLY A 81 23.66 10.14 27.89
N VAL A 82 24.15 8.90 27.72
CA VAL A 82 23.28 7.73 27.44
C VAL A 82 22.31 7.47 28.58
N SER A 83 22.80 7.41 29.83
CA SER A 83 21.98 7.19 31.01
C SER A 83 21.01 8.35 31.29
N SER A 84 21.39 9.58 30.92
CA SER A 84 20.51 10.76 31.00
C SER A 84 19.38 10.69 29.97
N LEU A 85 19.70 10.30 28.74
CA LEU A 85 18.73 10.15 27.65
C LEU A 85 17.76 8.99 27.91
N LYS A 86 18.25 7.84 28.41
CA LYS A 86 17.39 6.71 28.82
C LYS A 86 16.41 7.13 29.92
N LYS A 87 16.88 7.90 30.92
CA LYS A 87 16.00 8.46 31.96
C LYS A 87 14.97 9.44 31.38
N GLN A 88 15.42 10.41 30.58
CA GLN A 88 14.53 11.38 29.92
C GLN A 88 13.42 10.70 29.10
N CYS A 89 13.75 9.65 28.36
CA CYS A 89 12.76 8.86 27.62
C CYS A 89 11.80 8.09 28.52
N LEU A 90 12.26 7.50 29.64
CA LEU A 90 11.37 6.82 30.60
C LEU A 90 10.40 7.81 31.25
N ASP A 91 10.93 8.91 31.80
CA ASP A 91 10.14 9.99 32.43
C ASP A 91 9.12 10.60 31.43
N ALA A 92 9.44 10.58 30.13
CA ALA A 92 8.53 11.01 29.05
C ALA A 92 7.51 9.94 28.62
N VAL A 93 7.91 8.67 28.52
CA VAL A 93 6.98 7.55 28.27
C VAL A 93 5.91 7.50 29.35
N ASP A 94 6.26 7.60 30.63
CA ASP A 94 5.28 7.59 31.72
C ASP A 94 4.35 8.82 31.64
N ARG A 95 4.90 10.04 31.48
CA ARG A 95 4.11 11.27 31.35
C ARG A 95 3.14 11.23 30.16
N VAL A 96 3.61 10.79 29.00
CA VAL A 96 2.80 10.75 27.78
C VAL A 96 1.78 9.60 27.87
N ARG A 97 2.13 8.42 28.41
CA ARG A 97 1.18 7.32 28.66
C ARG A 97 0.07 7.70 29.64
N ASP A 98 0.40 8.34 30.74
CA ASP A 98 -0.57 8.49 31.84
C ASP A 98 -1.43 9.75 31.71
N VAL A 99 -1.03 10.73 30.87
CA VAL A 99 -1.74 12.01 30.71
C VAL A 99 -1.98 12.39 29.24
N GLY A 100 -0.94 12.40 28.40
CA GLY A 100 -1.02 12.90 27.01
C GLY A 100 -1.89 12.02 26.11
N LEU A 101 -1.61 10.72 26.10
CA LEU A 101 -2.29 9.70 25.31
C LEU A 101 -3.76 9.51 25.68
N PRO A 102 -4.16 9.38 26.97
CA PRO A 102 -5.58 9.33 27.35
C PRO A 102 -6.33 10.57 26.90
N ARG A 103 -5.74 11.76 27.03
CA ARG A 103 -6.35 13.02 26.58
C ARG A 103 -6.52 13.06 25.06
N TYR A 104 -5.48 12.66 24.31
CA TYR A 104 -5.51 12.55 22.85
C TYR A 104 -6.57 11.56 22.36
N TYR A 105 -6.56 10.37 22.94
CA TYR A 105 -7.43 9.26 22.59
C TYR A 105 -8.90 9.54 22.94
N ASN A 106 -9.17 10.14 24.10
CA ASN A 106 -10.53 10.58 24.47
C ASN A 106 -11.01 11.71 23.55
N ALA A 107 -10.17 12.71 23.22
CA ALA A 107 -10.54 13.75 22.26
C ALA A 107 -10.82 13.18 20.84
N MET A 108 -10.14 12.11 20.45
CA MET A 108 -10.42 11.37 19.21
C MET A 108 -11.77 10.64 19.27
N ILE A 109 -12.09 9.98 20.40
CA ILE A 109 -13.43 9.40 20.66
C ILE A 109 -14.50 10.48 20.62
N ASP A 110 -14.32 11.59 21.34
CA ASP A 110 -15.28 12.69 21.39
C ASP A 110 -15.48 13.29 19.99
N GLY A 111 -14.42 13.41 19.19
CA GLY A 111 -14.48 13.83 17.79
C GLY A 111 -15.18 12.83 16.86
N LEU A 112 -15.15 11.53 17.18
CA LEU A 112 -15.95 10.50 16.49
C LEU A 112 -17.42 10.55 16.92
N VAL A 113 -17.69 10.61 18.23
CA VAL A 113 -19.05 10.72 18.80
C VAL A 113 -19.75 11.98 18.31
N ASN A 114 -19.08 13.14 18.29
CA ASN A 114 -19.61 14.38 17.73
C ASN A 114 -19.87 14.30 16.23
N ARG A 115 -19.06 13.56 15.45
CA ARG A 115 -19.33 13.33 14.02
C ARG A 115 -20.56 12.44 13.82
N ILE A 116 -20.69 11.38 14.61
CA ILE A 116 -21.86 10.47 14.61
C ILE A 116 -23.14 11.24 15.02
N GLN A 117 -23.08 12.08 16.05
CA GLN A 117 -24.22 12.87 16.52
C GLN A 117 -24.62 14.02 15.58
N LYS A 118 -23.71 14.49 14.73
CA LYS A 118 -23.98 15.52 13.70
C LYS A 118 -24.45 14.93 12.37
N MET A 119 -24.57 13.61 12.24
CA MET A 119 -25.22 12.99 11.09
C MET A 119 -26.74 13.25 11.17
N PRO A 120 -27.36 13.90 10.17
CA PRO A 120 -28.77 14.25 10.23
C PRO A 120 -29.66 13.00 10.09
N SER A 121 -30.69 12.92 10.94
CA SER A 121 -31.74 11.90 10.87
C SER A 121 -32.76 12.25 9.77
N ASP A 122 -32.50 11.73 8.57
CA ASP A 122 -33.35 11.61 7.37
C ASP A 122 -34.11 12.83 6.82
N ASN A 123 -33.88 13.10 5.52
CA ASN A 123 -35.01 13.19 4.58
C ASN A 123 -34.58 12.85 3.14
N THR A 124 -35.34 12.01 2.45
CA THR A 124 -35.12 11.61 1.04
C THR A 124 -36.35 11.98 0.20
N GLN A 125 -36.14 12.72 -0.90
CA GLN A 125 -37.03 12.95 -2.06
C GLN A 125 -36.29 14.00 -2.94
N ASN A 126 -36.04 13.90 -4.25
CA ASN A 126 -36.52 13.09 -5.38
C ASN A 126 -35.37 13.04 -6.44
N ILE A 127 -35.28 12.17 -7.46
CA ILE A 127 -35.94 10.92 -7.91
C ILE A 127 -34.96 10.25 -8.91
N ILE A 128 -34.89 8.91 -8.97
CA ILE A 128 -34.73 8.04 -10.18
C ILE A 128 -34.65 6.57 -9.72
N HIS A 129 -35.64 5.77 -10.14
CA HIS A 129 -35.81 4.30 -10.01
C HIS A 129 -35.33 3.58 -8.73
N GLN A 130 -36.30 3.11 -7.94
CA GLN A 130 -36.15 2.82 -6.51
C GLN A 130 -36.46 1.36 -6.10
N ASP A 131 -36.72 0.46 -7.05
CA ASP A 131 -37.32 -0.87 -6.77
C ASP A 131 -36.35 -2.02 -6.39
N ASN A 132 -35.04 -1.76 -6.23
CA ASN A 132 -34.09 -2.79 -5.76
C ASN A 132 -33.12 -2.33 -4.64
N ILE A 133 -33.08 -1.04 -4.30
CA ILE A 133 -32.10 -0.51 -3.34
C ILE A 133 -32.49 -0.84 -1.89
N GLU A 134 -33.78 -0.85 -1.53
CA GLU A 134 -34.19 -1.21 -0.18
C GLU A 134 -33.93 -2.68 0.14
N ASN A 135 -34.16 -3.58 -0.81
CA ASN A 135 -33.88 -5.01 -0.61
C ASN A 135 -32.38 -5.25 -0.38
N ASP A 136 -31.50 -4.60 -1.15
CA ASP A 136 -30.04 -4.73 -0.97
C ASP A 136 -29.52 -3.96 0.25
N LYS A 137 -30.09 -2.80 0.61
CA LYS A 137 -29.75 -2.05 1.84
C LYS A 137 -30.20 -2.81 3.09
N GLU A 138 -31.39 -3.38 3.09
CA GLU A 138 -31.92 -4.20 4.19
C GLU A 138 -31.17 -5.53 4.30
N ARG A 139 -30.79 -6.15 3.17
CA ARG A 139 -29.93 -7.34 3.13
C ARG A 139 -28.51 -7.05 3.58
N TYR A 140 -27.96 -5.87 3.26
CA TYR A 140 -26.68 -5.38 3.77
C TYR A 140 -26.74 -5.14 5.29
N LEU A 141 -27.76 -4.43 5.77
CA LEU A 141 -27.95 -4.14 7.20
C LEU A 141 -28.22 -5.41 8.01
N LYS A 142 -29.11 -6.31 7.56
CA LYS A 142 -29.31 -7.63 8.17
C LYS A 142 -28.04 -8.48 8.18
N ARG A 143 -27.18 -8.37 7.15
CA ARG A 143 -25.89 -9.08 7.10
C ARG A 143 -24.85 -8.46 8.02
N GLN A 144 -24.79 -7.13 8.13
CA GLN A 144 -23.95 -6.44 9.12
C GLN A 144 -24.42 -6.75 10.55
N GLU A 145 -25.72 -6.73 10.84
CA GLU A 145 -26.25 -7.19 12.12
C GLU A 145 -25.96 -8.67 12.38
N MET A 146 -26.04 -9.54 11.38
CA MET A 146 -25.74 -10.97 11.54
C MET A 146 -24.24 -11.20 11.80
N LEU A 147 -23.35 -10.44 11.15
CA LEU A 147 -21.91 -10.47 11.43
C LEU A 147 -21.63 -9.96 12.85
N LEU A 148 -22.18 -8.81 13.23
CA LEU A 148 -22.07 -8.26 14.58
C LEU A 148 -22.64 -9.20 15.64
N ARG A 149 -23.77 -9.88 15.39
CA ARG A 149 -24.34 -10.89 16.31
C ARG A 149 -23.49 -12.15 16.40
N ASN A 150 -22.87 -12.60 15.29
CA ASN A 150 -21.98 -13.75 15.29
C ASN A 150 -20.64 -13.44 15.98
N GLU A 151 -20.09 -12.23 15.77
CA GLU A 151 -18.92 -11.74 16.53
C GLU A 151 -19.27 -11.54 18.00
N GLN A 152 -20.44 -11.00 18.33
CA GLN A 152 -20.92 -10.86 19.70
C GLN A 152 -21.09 -12.23 20.37
N ALA A 153 -21.67 -13.23 19.69
CA ALA A 153 -21.77 -14.60 20.19
C ALA A 153 -20.41 -15.30 20.35
N SER A 154 -19.44 -15.01 19.47
CA SER A 154 -18.05 -15.48 19.60
C SER A 154 -17.36 -14.84 20.81
N LEU A 155 -17.52 -13.52 20.98
CA LEU A 155 -17.02 -12.75 22.13
C LEU A 155 -17.70 -13.17 23.44
N ASP A 156 -18.99 -13.50 23.43
CA ASP A 156 -19.73 -13.92 24.61
C ASP A 156 -19.39 -15.38 24.98
N GLY A 157 -19.12 -16.27 24.01
CA GLY A 157 -18.53 -17.58 24.28
C GLY A 157 -17.09 -17.50 24.83
N ILE A 158 -16.29 -16.55 24.35
CA ILE A 158 -14.97 -16.24 24.92
C ILE A 158 -15.12 -15.64 26.33
N ARG A 159 -16.13 -14.80 26.58
CA ARG A 159 -16.43 -14.25 27.92
C ARG A 159 -16.91 -15.32 28.89
N GLU A 160 -17.69 -16.32 28.47
CA GLU A 160 -18.04 -17.46 29.34
C GLU A 160 -16.80 -18.29 29.71
N GLN A 161 -15.87 -18.49 28.77
CA GLN A 161 -14.57 -19.12 29.06
C GLN A 161 -13.71 -18.28 30.03
N ILE A 162 -13.75 -16.95 29.94
CA ILE A 162 -13.00 -16.04 30.82
C ILE A 162 -13.68 -15.89 32.19
N ALA A 163 -15.02 -15.86 32.26
CA ALA A 163 -15.79 -15.77 33.50
C ALA A 163 -15.62 -17.00 34.40
N GLY A 164 -15.19 -18.13 33.84
CA GLY A 164 -14.75 -19.31 34.60
C GLY A 164 -13.41 -19.12 35.35
N VAL A 165 -12.68 -18.03 35.12
CA VAL A 165 -11.35 -17.77 35.71
C VAL A 165 -11.38 -16.55 36.64
N ASN A 166 -11.74 -16.79 37.91
CA ASN A 166 -11.69 -15.75 38.94
C ASN A 166 -10.24 -15.40 39.34
N ILE A 167 -9.84 -14.14 39.18
CA ILE A 167 -8.61 -13.57 39.76
C ILE A 167 -8.99 -12.33 40.60
N PRO A 168 -8.59 -12.23 41.89
CA PRO A 168 -9.08 -11.18 42.77
C PRO A 168 -8.50 -9.79 42.50
N CYS A 169 -9.33 -8.76 42.69
CA CYS A 169 -8.91 -7.35 42.68
C CYS A 169 -8.29 -6.95 44.03
N GLY A 170 -7.08 -6.38 44.02
CA GLY A 170 -6.41 -5.82 45.19
C GLY A 170 -6.43 -4.29 45.17
N GLN A 171 -7.10 -3.67 46.13
CA GLN A 171 -7.19 -2.21 46.26
C GLN A 171 -5.88 -1.58 46.77
N LYS A 172 -5.70 -0.30 46.44
CA LYS A 172 -4.67 0.61 46.99
C LYS A 172 -4.67 0.59 48.52
N ASN A 173 -3.53 0.89 49.15
CA ASN A 173 -3.54 1.58 50.45
C ASN A 173 -2.33 2.49 50.67
N LEU A 174 -2.59 3.61 51.34
CA LEU A 174 -1.59 4.50 51.92
C LEU A 174 -1.02 3.89 53.21
N SER A 175 0.16 4.36 53.61
CA SER A 175 0.83 4.01 54.86
C SER A 175 0.36 4.82 56.07
N THR A 176 0.30 4.21 57.25
CA THR A 176 0.80 4.82 58.51
C THR A 176 1.07 3.77 59.59
N ALA A 177 1.97 4.14 60.52
CA ALA A 177 2.64 3.34 61.55
C ALA A 177 1.76 2.67 62.63
N GLY A 178 2.34 1.72 63.39
CA GLY A 178 1.90 1.41 64.76
C GLY A 178 2.01 -0.04 65.23
N ASP A 179 3.19 -0.43 65.70
CA ASP A 179 3.48 -1.23 66.91
C ASP A 179 2.64 -2.45 67.40
N GLN A 180 3.41 -3.42 67.95
CA GLN A 180 3.11 -4.36 69.05
C GLN A 180 2.56 -5.79 68.83
N GLN A 181 3.46 -6.72 69.17
CA GLN A 181 3.30 -7.92 70.02
C GLN A 181 2.68 -9.22 69.49
N TRP A 182 3.38 -10.30 69.86
CA TRP A 182 3.05 -11.71 69.64
C TRP A 182 2.32 -12.30 70.85
N ASN A 183 1.46 -13.31 70.64
CA ASN A 183 1.51 -14.52 71.47
C ASN A 183 0.77 -15.74 70.87
N HIS A 184 1.23 -16.93 71.30
CA HIS A 184 0.76 -18.29 71.01
C HIS A 184 -0.78 -18.49 71.22
N SER A 185 -1.47 -19.54 70.73
CA SER A 185 -1.05 -20.94 70.51
C SER A 185 -2.04 -21.72 69.61
N LEU A 186 -1.71 -22.96 69.23
CA LEU A 186 -2.48 -23.83 68.32
C LEU A 186 -3.74 -24.47 68.95
N LYS A 187 -4.80 -24.67 68.14
CA LYS A 187 -5.40 -26.01 67.87
C LYS A 187 -6.51 -26.02 66.81
N ASP A 188 -6.52 -27.12 66.04
CA ASP A 188 -7.60 -27.84 65.33
C ASP A 188 -8.73 -27.07 64.59
N GLY A 189 -8.93 -27.42 63.30
CA GLY A 189 -10.24 -27.28 62.64
C GLY A 189 -10.28 -26.72 61.21
N SER A 190 -9.95 -27.57 60.22
CA SER A 190 -10.40 -27.54 58.81
C SER A 190 -10.15 -26.31 57.88
N HIS A 191 -10.05 -26.64 56.58
CA HIS A 191 -10.14 -25.80 55.38
C HIS A 191 -8.96 -24.89 54.90
N THR A 192 -8.51 -25.26 53.69
CA THR A 192 -8.03 -24.43 52.57
C THR A 192 -6.63 -23.79 52.55
N SER A 193 -5.96 -24.04 51.42
CA SER A 193 -4.96 -23.20 50.72
C SER A 193 -3.57 -22.95 51.31
N GLY A 194 -2.54 -23.13 50.46
CA GLY A 194 -1.45 -22.15 50.38
C GLY A 194 -0.12 -22.48 51.05
N THR A 195 0.62 -23.46 50.51
CA THR A 195 2.10 -23.47 50.49
C THR A 195 2.50 -24.13 49.15
N VAL A 196 3.58 -23.77 48.46
CA VAL A 196 4.96 -23.55 48.94
C VAL A 196 5.66 -22.39 48.20
N THR A 197 6.59 -21.77 48.93
CA THR A 197 7.70 -20.88 48.56
C THR A 197 8.32 -21.11 47.17
N LEU A 198 8.75 -20.01 46.52
CA LEU A 198 9.56 -20.00 45.30
C LEU A 198 10.88 -20.80 45.44
N PRO A 199 11.16 -21.77 44.56
CA PRO A 199 12.52 -22.17 44.24
C PRO A 199 13.15 -21.12 43.30
N ARG A 200 14.39 -20.75 43.56
CA ARG A 200 15.24 -20.05 42.59
C ARG A 200 15.44 -20.94 41.34
N SER A 201 15.62 -20.27 40.19
CA SER A 201 16.05 -20.82 38.89
C SER A 201 15.21 -21.94 38.27
N PHE A 202 14.50 -21.61 37.18
CA PHE A 202 14.11 -22.53 36.10
C PHE A 202 14.00 -21.76 34.78
N PRO A 203 14.26 -22.40 33.62
CA PRO A 203 15.34 -23.35 33.38
C PRO A 203 16.26 -22.85 32.24
N ASP A 204 17.44 -23.45 32.15
CA ASP A 204 18.34 -23.29 31.01
C ASP A 204 17.76 -24.07 29.81
N THR A 205 16.78 -23.48 29.12
CA THR A 205 16.33 -23.98 27.82
C THR A 205 17.20 -23.38 26.74
N SER A 206 17.97 -24.26 26.08
CA SER A 206 18.72 -24.03 24.84
C SER A 206 18.05 -22.99 23.90
N PRO A 207 18.82 -22.19 23.11
CA PRO A 207 18.31 -21.13 22.22
C PRO A 207 17.31 -21.55 21.10
N SER A 208 16.80 -22.78 21.14
CA SER A 208 16.07 -23.48 20.10
C SER A 208 14.54 -23.50 20.25
N THR A 209 13.96 -22.99 21.33
CA THR A 209 12.50 -23.08 21.59
C THR A 209 11.79 -21.78 21.95
N HIS A 210 12.38 -20.62 21.68
CA HIS A 210 11.58 -19.38 21.61
C HIS A 210 10.68 -19.41 20.37
N PHE A 211 9.46 -18.90 20.50
CA PHE A 211 8.68 -18.41 19.37
C PHE A 211 9.43 -17.23 18.73
N LYS A 212 10.35 -17.56 17.83
CA LYS A 212 10.70 -16.69 16.72
C LYS A 212 9.36 -16.26 16.08
N TRP A 213 9.12 -14.96 15.94
CA TRP A 213 8.27 -14.48 14.86
C TRP A 213 9.01 -14.69 13.54
N ASN A 214 9.12 -15.97 13.17
CA ASN A 214 9.44 -16.38 11.82
C ASN A 214 8.30 -15.88 10.96
N TYR A 215 8.51 -14.81 10.21
CA TYR A 215 7.98 -14.83 8.86
C TYR A 215 8.64 -16.05 8.22
N ASN A 216 7.86 -17.13 8.04
CA ASN A 216 8.41 -18.42 7.68
C ASN A 216 8.76 -18.38 6.19
N SER A 217 9.94 -17.84 5.86
CA SER A 217 10.44 -17.73 4.49
C SER A 217 10.56 -19.11 3.83
N SER A 218 10.81 -20.15 4.62
CA SER A 218 10.71 -21.57 4.25
C SER A 218 9.29 -22.03 3.85
N ASN A 219 8.22 -21.35 4.28
CA ASN A 219 6.85 -21.60 3.84
C ASN A 219 6.38 -20.70 2.68
N ILE A 220 7.21 -19.79 2.16
CA ILE A 220 6.89 -19.08 0.91
C ILE A 220 6.73 -20.08 -0.26
N GLY A 221 7.30 -21.28 -0.14
CA GLY A 221 7.09 -22.42 -1.05
C GLY A 221 5.77 -23.19 -0.87
N ALA A 222 4.91 -22.84 0.08
CA ALA A 222 3.59 -23.46 0.26
C ALA A 222 2.50 -22.45 -0.11
N SER A 223 1.63 -22.81 -1.07
CA SER A 223 0.64 -21.94 -1.73
C SER A 223 -0.50 -21.45 -0.82
N HIS A 224 -0.18 -20.61 0.17
CA HIS A 224 -1.16 -19.96 1.02
C HIS A 224 -1.72 -18.73 0.31
N PRO A 225 -3.06 -18.57 0.21
CA PRO A 225 -3.64 -17.35 -0.32
C PRO A 225 -3.26 -16.16 0.55
N ARG A 226 -2.97 -15.02 -0.08
CA ARG A 226 -3.01 -13.72 0.60
C ARG A 226 -4.39 -13.46 1.19
N ARG A 227 -4.45 -12.62 2.21
CA ARG A 227 -5.71 -12.13 2.79
C ARG A 227 -6.46 -11.23 1.81
N GLY A 228 -7.78 -11.13 1.95
CA GLY A 228 -8.59 -10.15 1.22
C GLY A 228 -8.42 -8.74 1.79
N MET A 229 -9.07 -7.75 1.16
CA MET A 229 -9.05 -6.35 1.58
C MET A 229 -10.47 -5.83 1.80
N ILE A 230 -10.70 -5.09 2.88
CA ILE A 230 -12.02 -4.55 3.21
C ILE A 230 -12.44 -3.50 2.17
N ASN A 231 -13.67 -3.60 1.67
CA ASN A 231 -14.27 -2.56 0.83
C ASN A 231 -14.81 -1.42 1.71
N LEU A 232 -14.16 -0.25 1.65
CA LEU A 232 -14.49 0.93 2.45
C LEU A 232 -15.62 1.77 1.82
N GLY A 233 -16.40 1.18 0.91
CA GLY A 233 -17.39 1.87 0.09
C GLY A 233 -16.83 2.22 -1.29
N ASN A 234 -17.19 1.41 -2.29
CA ASN A 234 -16.76 1.55 -3.69
C ASN A 234 -15.23 1.49 -3.93
N THR A 235 -14.45 0.94 -2.99
CA THR A 235 -12.97 0.90 -3.08
C THR A 235 -12.41 -0.35 -3.76
N CYS A 236 -13.22 -1.10 -4.50
CA CYS A 236 -12.77 -2.33 -5.18
C CYS A 236 -11.70 -2.05 -6.25
N TYR A 237 -11.67 -0.85 -6.86
CA TYR A 237 -10.57 -0.40 -7.74
C TYR A 237 -9.22 -0.36 -6.99
N LEU A 238 -9.23 0.12 -5.73
CA LEU A 238 -8.04 0.18 -4.87
C LEU A 238 -7.62 -1.23 -4.47
N ASN A 239 -8.57 -2.05 -4.02
CA ASN A 239 -8.32 -3.41 -3.55
C ASN A 239 -7.70 -4.27 -4.67
N SER A 240 -8.30 -4.26 -5.86
CA SER A 240 -7.83 -5.02 -7.02
C SER A 240 -6.43 -4.61 -7.50
N VAL A 241 -6.18 -3.31 -7.69
CA VAL A 241 -4.85 -2.81 -8.08
C VAL A 241 -3.80 -3.13 -7.02
N THR A 242 -4.12 -3.01 -5.73
CA THR A 242 -3.17 -3.30 -4.64
C THR A 242 -2.79 -4.79 -4.61
N GLN A 243 -3.76 -5.69 -4.79
CA GLN A 243 -3.50 -7.14 -4.87
C GLN A 243 -2.61 -7.52 -6.06
N VAL A 244 -2.79 -6.86 -7.22
CA VAL A 244 -1.93 -7.04 -8.40
C VAL A 244 -0.53 -6.47 -8.15
N LEU A 245 -0.40 -5.25 -7.62
CA LEU A 245 0.92 -4.68 -7.30
C LEU A 245 1.69 -5.55 -6.30
N ALA A 246 1.00 -6.14 -5.31
CA ALA A 246 1.55 -7.07 -4.34
C ALA A 246 2.06 -8.41 -4.94
N SER A 247 1.69 -8.77 -6.18
CA SER A 247 2.25 -9.95 -6.89
C SER A 247 3.51 -9.67 -7.71
N THR A 248 3.93 -8.41 -7.80
CA THR A 248 5.08 -8.01 -8.61
C THR A 248 6.39 -7.94 -7.82
N PRO A 249 7.55 -7.88 -8.50
CA PRO A 249 8.83 -7.52 -7.87
C PRO A 249 8.85 -6.16 -7.17
N LEU A 250 7.89 -5.27 -7.43
CA LEU A 250 7.70 -4.03 -6.67
C LEU A 250 7.02 -4.32 -5.33
N GLY A 251 5.97 -5.15 -5.30
CA GLY A 251 5.36 -5.65 -4.06
C GLY A 251 6.37 -6.36 -3.15
N SER A 252 7.21 -7.23 -3.71
CA SER A 252 8.31 -7.90 -2.99
C SER A 252 9.31 -6.92 -2.36
N TYR A 253 9.59 -5.78 -3.01
CA TYR A 253 10.51 -4.78 -2.47
C TYR A 253 9.97 -4.12 -1.19
N PHE A 254 8.66 -3.89 -1.09
CA PHE A 254 8.02 -3.42 0.14
C PHE A 254 7.84 -4.53 1.20
N LEU A 255 7.51 -5.75 0.79
CA LEU A 255 7.37 -6.90 1.69
C LEU A 255 8.66 -7.20 2.47
N TYR A 256 9.82 -7.01 1.85
CA TYR A 256 11.14 -7.24 2.45
C TYR A 256 11.81 -5.97 3.00
N ASP A 257 11.04 -4.91 3.27
CA ASP A 257 11.52 -3.64 3.89
C ASP A 257 12.67 -2.92 3.15
N ASN A 258 12.91 -3.23 1.87
CA ASN A 258 14.01 -2.61 1.12
C ASN A 258 13.82 -1.09 0.96
N TYR A 259 12.56 -0.64 0.92
CA TYR A 259 12.18 0.78 0.86
C TYR A 259 12.65 1.64 2.04
N ALA A 260 12.94 1.02 3.19
CA ALA A 260 13.25 1.74 4.42
C ALA A 260 14.57 2.53 4.35
N ARG A 261 15.43 2.25 3.38
CA ARG A 261 16.67 3.00 3.10
C ARG A 261 16.43 4.25 2.25
N ASP A 262 15.44 4.18 1.38
CA ASP A 262 15.23 5.17 0.31
C ASP A 262 14.23 6.26 0.75
N VAL A 263 13.25 5.92 1.60
CA VAL A 263 12.21 6.83 2.12
C VAL A 263 12.74 7.92 3.08
N VAL A 264 13.96 7.77 3.60
CA VAL A 264 14.54 8.66 4.64
C VAL A 264 14.80 10.09 4.14
N ASN A 265 14.82 10.31 2.83
CA ASN A 265 15.23 11.57 2.20
C ASN A 265 14.07 12.44 1.67
N VAL A 266 12.81 12.14 2.02
CA VAL A 266 11.62 12.69 1.34
C VAL A 266 10.68 13.46 2.28
N GLY A 267 9.96 14.45 1.73
CA GLY A 267 9.02 15.30 2.46
C GLY A 267 7.75 14.58 2.96
N GLU A 268 7.08 15.19 3.94
CA GLU A 268 6.09 14.54 4.83
C GLU A 268 4.90 13.84 4.14
N GLY A 269 4.44 14.34 3.00
CA GLY A 269 3.25 13.82 2.31
C GLY A 269 3.47 12.44 1.67
N SER A 270 4.42 12.34 0.74
CA SER A 270 4.69 11.12 -0.02
C SER A 270 5.16 9.95 0.87
N CYS A 271 5.81 10.26 2.00
CA CYS A 271 6.19 9.28 3.03
C CYS A 271 4.97 8.57 3.65
N ARG A 272 3.80 9.23 3.79
CA ARG A 272 2.59 8.57 4.30
C ARG A 272 2.05 7.53 3.33
N LEU A 273 2.08 7.81 2.02
CA LEU A 273 1.67 6.84 1.01
C LEU A 273 2.58 5.60 1.02
N VAL A 274 3.90 5.81 0.98
CA VAL A 274 4.89 4.72 0.98
C VAL A 274 4.72 3.81 2.19
N ASN A 275 4.60 4.38 3.39
CA ASN A 275 4.44 3.59 4.62
C ASN A 275 3.08 2.87 4.70
N SER A 276 1.98 3.52 4.29
CA SER A 276 0.65 2.89 4.31
C SER A 276 0.51 1.80 3.23
N PHE A 277 1.10 1.97 2.05
CA PHE A 277 1.19 0.91 1.03
C PHE A 277 2.01 -0.28 1.54
N CYS A 278 3.18 -0.03 2.13
CA CYS A 278 4.00 -1.08 2.75
C CYS A 278 3.24 -1.84 3.83
N PHE A 279 2.54 -1.14 4.74
CA PHE A 279 1.70 -1.75 5.76
C PHE A 279 0.66 -2.70 5.15
N VAL A 280 -0.09 -2.26 4.14
CA VAL A 280 -1.09 -3.09 3.46
C VAL A 280 -0.43 -4.31 2.80
N VAL A 281 0.69 -4.13 2.08
CA VAL A 281 1.42 -5.25 1.46
C VAL A 281 1.88 -6.26 2.51
N ARG A 282 2.45 -5.82 3.64
CA ARG A 282 2.89 -6.72 4.72
C ARG A 282 1.72 -7.47 5.35
N GLU A 283 0.61 -6.77 5.61
CA GLU A 283 -0.60 -7.37 6.18
C GLU A 283 -1.23 -8.42 5.24
N LEU A 284 -1.26 -8.18 3.92
CA LEU A 284 -1.78 -9.14 2.93
C LEU A 284 -1.09 -10.51 2.98
N TYR A 285 0.19 -10.53 3.33
CA TYR A 285 1.06 -11.70 3.35
C TYR A 285 1.18 -12.36 4.75
N ARG A 286 0.44 -11.88 5.76
CA ARG A 286 0.39 -12.53 7.09
C ARG A 286 -0.36 -13.86 7.05
N ILE A 287 0.22 -14.86 7.71
CA ILE A 287 -0.34 -16.23 7.83
C ILE A 287 -0.99 -16.50 9.19
N ASP A 288 -0.72 -15.63 10.18
CA ASP A 288 -1.20 -15.72 11.56
C ASP A 288 -2.56 -15.03 11.78
N CYS A 289 -3.09 -14.37 10.74
CA CYS A 289 -4.37 -13.66 10.77
C CYS A 289 -5.20 -14.03 9.53
N THR A 290 -6.47 -14.40 9.74
CA THR A 290 -7.40 -14.78 8.66
C THR A 290 -8.37 -13.68 8.27
N LEU A 291 -8.48 -12.60 9.07
CA LEU A 291 -9.35 -11.46 8.80
C LEU A 291 -8.85 -10.66 7.58
N PRO A 292 -9.74 -10.01 6.80
CA PRO A 292 -9.31 -9.14 5.71
C PRO A 292 -8.50 -7.92 6.22
N VAL A 293 -7.65 -7.37 5.35
CA VAL A 293 -6.82 -6.19 5.63
C VAL A 293 -7.66 -4.92 5.44
N SER A 294 -7.66 -4.00 6.41
CA SER A 294 -8.26 -2.68 6.22
C SER A 294 -7.29 -1.74 5.49
N PRO A 295 -7.64 -1.18 4.31
CA PRO A 295 -6.80 -0.24 3.60
C PRO A 295 -7.00 1.22 4.03
N SER A 296 -7.72 1.54 5.12
CA SER A 296 -8.10 2.93 5.46
C SER A 296 -6.92 3.92 5.50
N PRO A 297 -5.76 3.61 6.11
CA PRO A 297 -4.61 4.52 6.11
C PRO A 297 -4.07 4.81 4.70
N PHE A 298 -4.12 3.81 3.80
CA PHE A 298 -3.68 3.92 2.42
C PHE A 298 -4.68 4.69 1.54
N LYS A 299 -5.99 4.45 1.73
CA LYS A 299 -7.06 5.26 1.12
C LYS A 299 -6.96 6.73 1.55
N ASN A 300 -6.67 7.00 2.81
CA ASN A 300 -6.47 8.37 3.32
C ASN A 300 -5.23 9.02 2.68
N ALA A 301 -4.08 8.33 2.64
CA ALA A 301 -2.87 8.85 1.99
C ALA A 301 -3.06 9.13 0.49
N ILE A 302 -3.81 8.29 -0.23
CA ILE A 302 -4.19 8.58 -1.63
C ILE A 302 -5.10 9.80 -1.74
N SER A 303 -6.05 9.96 -0.81
CA SER A 303 -7.01 11.07 -0.79
C SER A 303 -6.32 12.43 -0.60
N GLU A 304 -5.16 12.46 0.07
CA GLU A 304 -4.31 13.65 0.21
C GLU A 304 -3.51 14.00 -1.08
N LEU A 305 -3.25 13.01 -1.95
CA LEU A 305 -2.52 13.21 -3.21
C LEU A 305 -3.43 13.59 -4.37
N SER A 306 -4.69 13.14 -4.37
CA SER A 306 -5.66 13.50 -5.40
C SER A 306 -7.09 13.56 -4.88
N ASN A 307 -7.72 14.72 -5.08
CA ASN A 307 -9.11 14.99 -4.71
C ASN A 307 -10.10 14.03 -5.38
N THR A 308 -9.81 13.49 -6.58
CA THR A 308 -10.63 12.46 -7.26
C THR A 308 -10.90 11.28 -6.33
N PHE A 309 -9.89 10.86 -5.57
CA PHE A 309 -9.94 9.69 -4.71
C PHE A 309 -10.35 9.99 -3.28
N SER A 310 -10.73 11.23 -2.94
CA SER A 310 -11.14 11.63 -1.59
C SER A 310 -12.47 11.00 -1.14
N GLY A 311 -13.44 10.89 -2.04
CA GLY A 311 -14.78 10.39 -1.75
C GLY A 311 -14.92 8.86 -1.66
N PHE A 312 -16.19 8.43 -1.69
CA PHE A 312 -16.66 7.03 -1.70
C PHE A 312 -17.39 6.68 -3.02
N LEU A 313 -17.06 7.40 -4.09
CA LEU A 313 -17.53 7.08 -5.44
C LEU A 313 -16.61 6.02 -6.06
N GLN A 314 -17.14 5.31 -7.06
CA GLN A 314 -16.31 4.44 -7.89
C GLN A 314 -15.36 5.27 -8.74
N GLN A 315 -14.15 4.76 -8.94
CA GLN A 315 -13.10 5.41 -9.73
C GLN A 315 -12.48 4.42 -10.71
N ASP A 316 -11.72 4.96 -11.67
CA ASP A 316 -11.01 4.17 -12.64
C ASP A 316 -9.75 3.51 -12.04
N ALA A 317 -9.58 2.21 -12.30
CA ALA A 317 -8.45 1.45 -11.76
C ALA A 317 -7.11 1.80 -12.41
N ASN A 318 -7.08 2.28 -13.67
CA ASN A 318 -5.85 2.69 -14.35
C ASN A 318 -5.42 4.08 -13.87
N GLU A 319 -6.36 5.01 -13.65
CA GLU A 319 -6.08 6.28 -12.98
C GLU A 319 -5.51 6.02 -11.57
N PHE A 320 -6.15 5.15 -10.78
CA PHE A 320 -5.64 4.78 -9.46
C PHE A 320 -4.23 4.17 -9.51
N LEU A 321 -3.98 3.22 -10.41
CA LEU A 321 -2.65 2.62 -10.61
C LEU A 321 -1.59 3.68 -10.91
N ARG A 322 -1.90 4.64 -11.79
CA ARG A 322 -0.99 5.75 -12.14
C ARG A 322 -0.66 6.61 -10.91
N ILE A 323 -1.67 7.00 -10.12
CA ILE A 323 -1.46 7.80 -8.90
C ILE A 323 -0.65 7.02 -7.84
N VAL A 324 -0.90 5.71 -7.68
CA VAL A 324 -0.09 4.88 -6.76
C VAL A 324 1.37 4.83 -7.21
N LEU A 325 1.64 4.54 -8.49
CA LEU A 325 3.01 4.45 -9.00
C LEU A 325 3.74 5.80 -8.94
N GLU A 326 3.06 6.90 -9.26
CA GLU A 326 3.63 8.26 -9.15
C GLU A 326 3.88 8.66 -7.69
N GLY A 327 2.93 8.39 -6.79
CA GLY A 327 3.09 8.67 -5.36
C GLY A 327 4.20 7.85 -4.71
N LEU A 328 4.32 6.56 -5.08
CA LEU A 328 5.44 5.71 -4.65
C LEU A 328 6.77 6.16 -5.27
N HIS A 329 6.78 6.64 -6.52
CA HIS A 329 7.96 7.24 -7.13
C HIS A 329 8.39 8.48 -6.34
N ASN A 330 7.50 9.45 -6.18
CA ASN A 330 7.75 10.71 -5.47
C ASN A 330 8.16 10.47 -4.01
N GLY A 331 7.60 9.44 -3.36
CA GLY A 331 7.94 9.01 -2.00
C GLY A 331 9.30 8.31 -1.84
N LEU A 332 9.97 7.97 -2.95
CA LEU A 332 11.24 7.23 -2.99
C LEU A 332 12.26 7.86 -3.96
N ASN A 333 12.02 9.10 -4.42
CA ASN A 333 12.86 9.76 -5.42
C ASN A 333 13.97 10.60 -4.76
N ASP A 334 15.20 10.10 -4.76
CA ASP A 334 16.36 10.81 -4.16
C ASP A 334 16.83 12.05 -4.96
N ARG A 335 16.29 12.28 -6.17
CA ARG A 335 16.65 13.41 -7.05
C ARG A 335 15.64 14.56 -7.07
N VAL A 336 14.61 14.54 -6.21
CA VAL A 336 13.54 15.55 -6.18
C VAL A 336 14.04 17.00 -6.07
N ASN A 337 15.15 17.24 -5.36
CA ASN A 337 15.73 18.57 -5.15
C ASN A 337 16.82 18.97 -6.17
N VAL A 338 17.12 18.13 -7.16
CA VAL A 338 18.19 18.40 -8.13
C VAL A 338 17.71 19.45 -9.14
N LYS A 339 18.30 20.65 -9.06
CA LYS A 339 18.08 21.73 -10.03
C LYS A 339 18.80 21.39 -11.33
N VAL A 340 18.03 21.15 -12.38
CA VAL A 340 18.49 20.79 -13.73
C VAL A 340 17.90 21.78 -14.72
N ILE A 341 18.72 22.30 -15.64
CA ILE A 341 18.26 23.01 -16.83
C ILE A 341 18.22 21.99 -17.98
N PRO A 342 17.05 21.61 -18.51
CA PRO A 342 16.98 20.68 -19.63
C PRO A 342 17.67 21.28 -20.86
N THR A 343 18.54 20.52 -21.52
CA THR A 343 19.10 20.91 -22.81
C THR A 343 18.07 20.68 -23.92
N GLU A 344 18.05 21.52 -24.94
CA GLU A 344 17.22 21.24 -26.12
C GLU A 344 17.78 20.01 -26.86
N ILE A 345 16.92 19.03 -27.14
CA ILE A 345 17.29 17.83 -27.90
C ILE A 345 16.80 18.02 -29.33
N ASP A 346 17.74 18.07 -30.28
CA ASP A 346 17.41 17.94 -31.70
C ASP A 346 16.80 16.56 -31.97
N THR A 347 15.53 16.54 -32.39
CA THR A 347 14.72 15.35 -32.66
C THR A 347 14.88 14.82 -34.09
N MET A 348 15.62 15.54 -34.94
CA MET A 348 15.80 15.29 -36.37
C MET A 348 17.20 14.74 -36.68
N VAL A 349 18.21 15.07 -35.87
CA VAL A 349 19.63 14.73 -36.13
C VAL A 349 20.13 13.62 -35.19
N GLY A 350 20.87 12.66 -35.77
CA GLY A 350 21.45 11.51 -35.05
C GLY A 350 20.64 10.23 -35.19
N SER A 351 21.19 9.14 -34.66
CA SER A 351 20.54 7.84 -34.55
C SER A 351 19.47 7.82 -33.44
N ASP A 352 18.53 6.89 -33.54
CA ASP A 352 17.50 6.71 -32.52
C ASP A 352 18.12 6.40 -31.15
N ALA A 353 19.25 5.68 -31.11
CA ALA A 353 19.97 5.37 -29.87
C ALA A 353 20.57 6.61 -29.19
N GLU A 354 21.15 7.55 -29.95
CA GLU A 354 21.69 8.79 -29.40
C GLU A 354 20.59 9.71 -28.86
N ILE A 355 19.48 9.83 -29.60
CA ILE A 355 18.35 10.69 -29.20
C ILE A 355 17.64 10.08 -27.98
N ALA A 356 17.33 8.79 -28.00
CA ALA A 356 16.70 8.09 -26.88
C ALA A 356 17.54 8.17 -25.61
N LYS A 357 18.87 7.97 -25.73
CA LYS A 357 19.82 8.14 -24.62
C LYS A 357 19.76 9.54 -24.03
N ARG A 358 19.72 10.60 -24.85
CA ARG A 358 19.60 11.99 -24.35
C ARG A 358 18.31 12.22 -23.57
N PHE A 359 17.16 11.73 -24.07
CA PHE A 359 15.89 11.81 -23.36
C PHE A 359 15.92 11.01 -22.05
N TRP A 360 16.54 9.83 -22.02
CA TRP A 360 16.67 9.03 -20.80
C TRP A 360 17.61 9.67 -19.78
N ASP A 361 18.77 10.16 -20.22
CA ASP A 361 19.75 10.85 -19.38
C ASP A 361 19.10 12.11 -18.75
N GLN A 362 18.26 12.86 -19.48
CA GLN A 362 17.46 13.97 -18.93
C GLN A 362 16.37 13.51 -17.96
N HIS A 363 15.68 12.40 -18.23
CA HIS A 363 14.68 11.85 -17.31
C HIS A 363 15.32 11.46 -15.98
N ILE A 364 16.38 10.66 -15.99
CA ILE A 364 17.00 10.16 -14.75
C ILE A 364 17.70 11.26 -13.94
N GLN A 365 18.05 12.41 -14.53
CA GLN A 365 18.62 13.55 -13.79
C GLN A 365 17.71 14.06 -12.66
N ARG A 366 16.37 13.90 -12.79
CA ARG A 366 15.39 14.27 -11.76
C ARG A 366 14.63 13.08 -11.15
N ASN A 367 14.73 11.89 -11.75
CA ASN A 367 13.91 10.74 -11.41
C ASN A 367 14.78 9.52 -11.13
N ASN A 368 14.92 9.13 -9.86
CA ASN A 368 15.64 7.91 -9.48
C ASN A 368 14.95 7.26 -8.28
N SER A 369 14.28 6.13 -8.53
CA SER A 369 13.60 5.33 -7.50
C SER A 369 13.36 3.91 -7.99
N VAL A 370 12.91 3.02 -7.09
CA VAL A 370 12.51 1.64 -7.43
C VAL A 370 11.43 1.58 -8.53
N VAL A 371 10.55 2.58 -8.62
CA VAL A 371 9.50 2.63 -9.65
C VAL A 371 10.11 2.89 -11.03
N VAL A 372 11.15 3.73 -11.09
CA VAL A 372 11.91 3.96 -12.35
C VAL A 372 12.68 2.69 -12.73
N ASP A 373 13.37 2.04 -11.78
CA ASP A 373 14.13 0.80 -12.05
C ASP A 373 13.27 -0.37 -12.55
N LYS A 374 12.02 -0.48 -12.07
CA LYS A 374 11.15 -1.63 -12.35
C LYS A 374 10.10 -1.39 -13.41
N CYS A 375 9.49 -0.20 -13.43
CA CYS A 375 8.27 0.06 -14.21
C CYS A 375 8.48 1.07 -15.35
N ALA A 376 9.54 1.87 -15.33
CA ALA A 376 9.76 2.89 -16.36
C ALA A 376 10.44 2.33 -17.61
N PHE A 377 9.98 2.79 -18.78
CA PHE A 377 10.52 2.47 -20.10
C PHE A 377 10.28 3.63 -21.06
N GLN A 378 10.90 3.60 -22.24
CA GLN A 378 10.74 4.63 -23.26
C GLN A 378 9.84 4.15 -24.40
N GLU A 379 8.80 4.92 -24.69
CA GLU A 379 8.12 4.92 -25.98
C GLU A 379 8.83 5.87 -26.95
N ARG A 380 8.90 5.49 -28.23
CA ARG A 380 9.31 6.32 -29.35
C ARG A 380 8.10 6.74 -30.17
N SER A 381 7.89 8.04 -30.30
CA SER A 381 6.98 8.62 -31.30
C SER A 381 7.78 9.14 -32.48
N SER A 382 7.45 8.68 -33.70
CA SER A 382 8.01 9.22 -34.95
C SER A 382 6.94 9.88 -35.81
N ILE A 383 7.21 11.09 -36.30
CA ILE A 383 6.35 11.84 -37.22
C ILE A 383 7.11 12.10 -38.53
N VAL A 384 6.56 11.64 -39.66
CA VAL A 384 7.17 11.73 -40.99
C VAL A 384 6.43 12.78 -41.83
N CYS A 385 7.13 13.83 -42.26
CA CYS A 385 6.57 14.83 -43.17
C CYS A 385 6.39 14.24 -44.58
N PRO A 386 5.21 14.35 -45.24
CA PRO A 386 5.01 13.82 -46.58
C PRO A 386 5.80 14.60 -47.65
N LEU A 387 6.01 15.90 -47.45
CA LEU A 387 6.64 16.78 -48.45
C LEU A 387 8.17 16.66 -48.49
N CYS A 388 8.84 16.72 -47.34
CA CYS A 388 10.32 16.68 -47.27
C CYS A 388 10.89 15.38 -46.70
N ARG A 389 10.04 14.40 -46.33
CA ARG A 389 10.42 13.08 -45.79
C ARG A 389 11.27 13.09 -44.50
N LYS A 390 11.53 14.26 -43.89
CA LYS A 390 12.18 14.36 -42.58
C LYS A 390 11.32 13.73 -41.48
N VAL A 391 12.00 13.14 -40.50
CA VAL A 391 11.39 12.38 -39.40
C VAL A 391 11.71 13.04 -38.06
N SER A 392 10.68 13.56 -37.40
CA SER A 392 10.75 14.05 -36.01
C SER A 392 10.63 12.87 -35.07
N ARG A 393 11.54 12.72 -34.10
CA ARG A 393 11.55 11.61 -33.14
C ARG A 393 11.60 12.11 -31.70
N SER A 394 10.66 11.67 -30.87
CA SER A 394 10.64 11.97 -29.43
C SER A 394 10.55 10.68 -28.62
N PHE A 395 11.20 10.66 -27.46
CA PHE A 395 11.25 9.47 -26.60
C PHE A 395 10.68 9.81 -25.21
N THR A 396 9.54 9.21 -24.88
CA THR A 396 8.74 9.53 -23.70
C THR A 396 8.87 8.42 -22.65
N PRO A 397 9.32 8.72 -21.42
CA PRO A 397 9.25 7.79 -20.29
C PRO A 397 7.79 7.49 -19.92
N LEU A 398 7.42 6.21 -19.86
CA LEU A 398 6.10 5.72 -19.47
C LEU A 398 6.21 4.69 -18.34
N LEU A 399 5.14 4.53 -17.56
CA LEU A 399 5.00 3.50 -16.51
C LEU A 399 4.00 2.38 -16.90
N GLY A 400 3.38 2.48 -18.09
CA GLY A 400 2.40 1.56 -18.62
C GLY A 400 1.77 2.11 -19.92
N ILE A 401 1.21 1.22 -20.74
CA ILE A 401 0.56 1.56 -22.01
C ILE A 401 -0.96 1.33 -21.95
N ASP A 402 -1.71 2.21 -22.62
CA ASP A 402 -3.17 2.08 -22.74
C ASP A 402 -3.53 1.73 -24.20
N VAL A 403 -3.81 0.44 -24.46
CA VAL A 403 -4.00 -0.11 -25.82
C VAL A 403 -5.45 -0.01 -26.31
N PRO A 404 -5.69 0.37 -27.58
CA PRO A 404 -7.04 0.42 -28.16
C PRO A 404 -7.57 -0.98 -28.49
N ILE A 405 -8.89 -1.15 -28.47
CA ILE A 405 -9.57 -2.36 -28.96
C ILE A 405 -9.90 -2.17 -30.45
N PRO A 406 -9.31 -2.94 -31.39
CA PRO A 406 -9.67 -2.84 -32.81
C PRO A 406 -11.11 -3.32 -33.06
N VAL A 407 -11.89 -2.56 -33.82
CA VAL A 407 -13.33 -2.83 -34.00
C VAL A 407 -13.58 -4.03 -34.93
N GLU A 408 -12.67 -4.31 -35.85
CA GLU A 408 -12.92 -5.05 -37.11
C GLU A 408 -12.88 -6.59 -37.04
N THR A 409 -12.23 -7.20 -36.03
CA THR A 409 -12.11 -8.67 -35.94
C THR A 409 -13.18 -9.31 -35.05
N ALA A 410 -13.59 -10.55 -35.29
CA ALA A 410 -14.58 -11.24 -34.43
C ALA A 410 -14.01 -11.53 -33.03
N ASP A 411 -12.87 -12.22 -33.00
CA ASP A 411 -12.03 -12.41 -31.81
C ASP A 411 -10.89 -11.38 -31.84
N ILE A 412 -10.51 -10.86 -30.66
CA ILE A 412 -9.39 -9.92 -30.49
C ILE A 412 -8.38 -10.52 -29.53
N SER A 413 -7.11 -10.52 -29.91
CA SER A 413 -5.99 -10.82 -29.01
C SER A 413 -5.35 -9.55 -28.43
N ILE A 414 -4.57 -9.67 -27.36
CA ILE A 414 -3.78 -8.56 -26.83
C ILE A 414 -2.71 -8.13 -27.85
N GLU A 415 -2.23 -9.07 -28.66
CA GLU A 415 -1.36 -8.84 -29.81
C GLU A 415 -2.03 -7.96 -30.88
N ASP A 416 -3.34 -8.10 -31.12
CA ASP A 416 -4.11 -7.21 -32.02
C ASP A 416 -4.25 -5.79 -31.45
N CYS A 417 -4.46 -5.67 -30.14
CA CYS A 417 -4.49 -4.38 -29.45
C CYS A 417 -3.12 -3.67 -29.51
N LEU A 418 -2.02 -4.42 -29.38
CA LEU A 418 -0.65 -3.92 -29.52
C LEU A 418 -0.31 -3.57 -30.98
N ASN A 419 -0.76 -4.36 -31.95
CA ASN A 419 -0.68 -4.03 -33.38
C ASN A 419 -1.41 -2.72 -33.68
N ALA A 420 -2.63 -2.54 -33.13
CA ALA A 420 -3.40 -1.31 -33.28
C ALA A 420 -2.76 -0.10 -32.58
N TYR A 421 -2.06 -0.31 -31.45
CA TYR A 421 -1.27 0.72 -30.76
C TYR A 421 -0.04 1.16 -31.58
N CYS A 422 0.65 0.21 -32.21
CA CYS A 422 1.90 0.43 -32.94
C CYS A 422 1.71 0.77 -34.43
N ARG A 423 0.47 0.86 -34.91
CA ARG A 423 0.14 1.14 -36.31
C ARG A 423 0.48 2.59 -36.68
N GLU A 424 1.03 2.78 -37.88
CA GLU A 424 1.17 4.13 -38.44
C GLU A 424 -0.21 4.72 -38.73
N GLU A 425 -0.49 5.91 -38.18
CA GLU A 425 -1.69 6.70 -38.41
C GLU A 425 -1.35 7.94 -39.24
N LYS A 426 -2.26 8.37 -40.12
CA LYS A 426 -2.17 9.70 -40.75
C LYS A 426 -2.88 10.70 -39.85
N LEU A 427 -2.19 11.80 -39.51
CA LEU A 427 -2.81 12.93 -38.86
C LEU A 427 -3.79 13.60 -39.83
N GLY A 428 -5.05 13.73 -39.42
CA GLY A 428 -6.11 14.36 -40.23
C GLY A 428 -6.13 15.89 -40.13
N SER A 429 -7.11 16.51 -40.81
CA SER A 429 -7.32 17.96 -40.89
C SER A 429 -7.28 18.68 -39.54
N ASP A 430 -7.79 18.02 -38.49
CA ASP A 430 -8.00 18.60 -37.17
C ASP A 430 -6.76 18.43 -36.28
N SER A 431 -5.70 17.78 -36.79
CA SER A 431 -4.44 17.45 -36.09
C SER A 431 -3.20 17.68 -36.96
N LEU A 432 -3.27 18.58 -37.95
CA LEU A 432 -2.18 18.84 -38.90
C LEU A 432 -0.84 19.14 -38.20
N TYR A 433 0.24 18.51 -38.69
CA TYR A 433 1.58 18.70 -38.15
C TYR A 433 2.28 19.91 -38.79
N HIS A 434 2.76 20.85 -38.00
CA HIS A 434 3.60 21.94 -38.50
C HIS A 434 5.04 21.47 -38.72
N CYS A 435 5.44 21.28 -39.97
CA CYS A 435 6.79 20.83 -40.31
C CYS A 435 7.81 21.97 -40.18
N SER A 436 8.73 21.84 -39.22
CA SER A 436 9.79 22.83 -38.94
C SER A 436 10.71 23.15 -40.13
N SER A 437 10.79 22.25 -41.14
CA SER A 437 11.61 22.43 -42.35
C SER A 437 10.82 22.94 -43.56
N CYS A 438 9.55 22.55 -43.72
CA CYS A 438 8.69 23.06 -44.79
C CYS A 438 7.94 24.36 -44.42
N LYS A 439 7.99 24.77 -43.14
CA LYS A 439 7.32 25.95 -42.57
C LYS A 439 5.81 26.01 -42.87
N GLN A 440 5.17 24.85 -42.91
CA GLN A 440 3.74 24.70 -43.21
C GLN A 440 3.13 23.49 -42.49
N TYR A 441 1.81 23.50 -42.37
CA TYR A 441 1.00 22.41 -41.83
C TYR A 441 0.80 21.30 -42.89
N VAL A 442 0.93 20.04 -42.48
CA VAL A 442 0.85 18.87 -43.37
C VAL A 442 0.18 17.67 -42.70
N ASP A 443 -0.47 16.83 -43.52
CA ASP A 443 -0.98 15.50 -43.14
C ASP A 443 0.20 14.53 -42.93
N ALA A 444 0.89 14.63 -41.79
CA ALA A 444 2.02 13.76 -41.48
C ALA A 444 1.57 12.37 -41.03
N SER A 445 2.40 11.36 -41.34
CA SER A 445 2.29 10.04 -40.74
C SER A 445 2.91 10.05 -39.35
N LYS A 446 2.24 9.47 -38.35
CA LYS A 446 2.72 9.30 -36.98
C LYS A 446 2.70 7.81 -36.62
N GLN A 447 3.71 7.36 -35.87
CA GLN A 447 3.76 5.99 -35.34
C GLN A 447 4.34 6.00 -33.91
N LEU A 448 3.78 5.17 -33.04
CA LEU A 448 4.31 4.86 -31.72
C LEU A 448 4.93 3.46 -31.73
N LEU A 449 6.13 3.30 -31.16
CA LEU A 449 6.81 2.01 -30.97
C LEU A 449 7.52 2.01 -29.62
N LEU A 450 7.76 0.85 -29.04
CA LEU A 450 8.53 0.76 -27.79
C LEU A 450 10.04 0.86 -28.10
N TYR A 451 10.77 1.70 -27.38
CA TYR A 451 12.23 1.82 -27.52
C TYR A 451 12.97 1.08 -26.39
N SER A 452 12.42 1.07 -25.18
CA SER A 452 12.87 0.18 -24.11
C SER A 452 11.70 -0.55 -23.47
N LEU A 453 12.02 -1.53 -22.61
CA LEU A 453 11.07 -2.47 -22.02
C LEU A 453 11.29 -2.52 -20.49
N PRO A 454 10.23 -2.43 -19.66
CA PRO A 454 10.35 -2.40 -18.21
C PRO A 454 10.43 -3.82 -17.63
N LYS A 455 10.91 -3.95 -16.38
CA LYS A 455 10.87 -5.26 -15.67
C LYS A 455 9.43 -5.67 -15.33
N ILE A 456 8.55 -4.69 -15.12
CA ILE A 456 7.11 -4.84 -14.87
C ILE A 456 6.37 -4.01 -15.92
N LEU A 457 5.59 -4.66 -16.77
CA LEU A 457 4.80 -4.04 -17.82
C LEU A 457 3.31 -4.04 -17.42
N PHE A 458 2.70 -2.86 -17.39
CA PHE A 458 1.26 -2.68 -17.24
C PHE A 458 0.63 -2.35 -18.61
N VAL A 459 -0.38 -3.13 -18.99
CA VAL A 459 -1.12 -2.94 -20.24
C VAL A 459 -2.60 -2.78 -19.90
N THR A 460 -3.11 -1.55 -20.02
CA THR A 460 -4.52 -1.23 -19.80
C THR A 460 -5.26 -1.29 -21.13
N ILE A 461 -6.38 -2.03 -21.16
CA ILE A 461 -7.23 -2.14 -22.34
C ILE A 461 -8.23 -0.98 -22.32
N LYS A 462 -8.21 -0.11 -23.33
CA LYS A 462 -9.12 1.04 -23.47
C LYS A 462 -10.57 0.60 -23.74
N ARG A 463 -11.24 0.12 -22.70
CA ARG A 463 -12.64 -0.32 -22.72
C ARG A 463 -13.65 0.81 -22.63
N PHE A 464 -13.27 1.97 -22.12
CA PHE A 464 -14.18 3.08 -21.91
C PHE A 464 -13.99 4.14 -22.99
N SER A 465 -15.10 4.62 -23.55
CA SER A 465 -15.11 5.72 -24.51
C SER A 465 -16.22 6.72 -24.20
N SER A 466 -15.90 8.00 -24.39
CA SER A 466 -16.84 9.11 -24.41
C SER A 466 -16.98 9.63 -25.83
N HIS A 467 -18.22 9.82 -26.29
CA HIS A 467 -18.50 10.48 -27.56
C HIS A 467 -19.63 11.48 -27.36
N GLY A 468 -19.26 12.75 -27.18
CA GLY A 468 -20.16 13.74 -26.60
C GLY A 468 -20.60 13.33 -25.18
N GLU A 469 -21.90 13.34 -24.94
CA GLU A 469 -22.50 12.93 -23.66
C GLU A 469 -22.64 11.40 -23.50
N ILE A 470 -22.43 10.63 -24.58
CA ILE A 470 -22.59 9.17 -24.56
C ILE A 470 -21.32 8.54 -23.99
N LEU A 471 -21.48 7.87 -22.85
CA LEU A 471 -20.46 7.06 -22.19
C LEU A 471 -20.73 5.58 -22.47
N SER A 472 -19.79 4.89 -23.12
CA SER A 472 -19.94 3.46 -23.46
C SER A 472 -18.76 2.60 -23.01
N LYS A 473 -19.05 1.36 -22.60
CA LYS A 473 -18.04 0.34 -22.27
C LYS A 473 -18.01 -0.74 -23.34
N LEU A 474 -16.85 -0.97 -23.95
CA LEU A 474 -16.57 -2.09 -24.84
C LEU A 474 -16.41 -3.38 -24.02
N VAL A 475 -17.47 -4.20 -24.06
CA VAL A 475 -17.54 -5.53 -23.40
C VAL A 475 -16.89 -6.63 -24.25
N LYS A 476 -16.39 -6.30 -25.45
CA LYS A 476 -15.74 -7.25 -26.37
C LYS A 476 -14.58 -7.99 -25.69
N ARG A 477 -14.56 -9.32 -25.79
CA ARG A 477 -13.53 -10.17 -25.21
C ARG A 477 -12.17 -9.86 -25.85
N VAL A 478 -11.12 -9.82 -25.03
CA VAL A 478 -9.74 -9.69 -25.48
C VAL A 478 -8.97 -10.87 -24.91
N PHE A 479 -8.52 -11.77 -25.78
CA PHE A 479 -7.73 -12.94 -25.42
C PHE A 479 -6.30 -12.51 -25.10
N PHE A 480 -5.74 -13.03 -24.03
CA PHE A 480 -4.34 -12.83 -23.65
C PHE A 480 -3.77 -14.15 -23.13
N ARG A 481 -2.46 -14.30 -23.24
CA ARG A 481 -1.74 -15.53 -22.90
C ARG A 481 -0.96 -15.35 -21.60
N LYS A 482 -0.53 -16.45 -21.00
CA LYS A 482 0.41 -16.41 -19.87
C LYS A 482 1.72 -15.76 -20.30
N GLU A 483 2.21 -16.06 -21.50
CA GLU A 483 3.43 -15.47 -22.05
C GLU A 483 3.10 -14.48 -23.17
N LEU A 484 3.79 -13.33 -23.17
CA LEU A 484 3.64 -12.26 -24.14
C LEU A 484 5.03 -11.86 -24.65
N ASP A 485 5.25 -11.95 -25.96
CA ASP A 485 6.47 -11.44 -26.61
C ASP A 485 6.24 -10.03 -27.11
N MET A 486 7.05 -9.09 -26.61
CA MET A 486 7.02 -7.69 -27.02
C MET A 486 7.93 -7.38 -28.23
N GLY A 487 8.68 -8.36 -28.73
CA GLY A 487 9.64 -8.23 -29.83
C GLY A 487 9.08 -7.60 -31.12
N PRO A 488 7.84 -7.92 -31.56
CA PRO A 488 7.24 -7.27 -32.73
C PRO A 488 6.96 -5.77 -32.59
N TYR A 489 6.96 -5.24 -31.36
CA TYR A 489 6.55 -3.87 -31.03
C TYR A 489 7.71 -2.96 -30.64
N ILE A 490 8.94 -3.48 -30.59
CA ILE A 490 10.14 -2.69 -30.30
C ILE A 490 10.82 -2.15 -31.56
N CYS A 491 11.47 -0.99 -31.42
CA CYS A 491 12.25 -0.32 -32.47
C CYS A 491 13.76 -0.26 -32.16
N SER A 492 14.23 -1.09 -31.22
CA SER A 492 15.60 -1.17 -30.74
C SER A 492 16.07 -2.62 -30.66
N THR A 493 17.38 -2.84 -30.50
CA THR A 493 17.96 -4.18 -30.34
C THR A 493 17.97 -4.58 -28.86
N ILE A 494 16.87 -5.16 -28.38
CA ILE A 494 16.74 -5.70 -27.01
C ILE A 494 16.56 -7.22 -27.09
N GLU A 495 17.36 -7.96 -26.33
CA GLU A 495 17.33 -9.43 -26.31
C GLU A 495 16.19 -10.01 -25.46
N LYS A 496 15.77 -9.31 -24.39
CA LYS A 496 14.75 -9.77 -23.43
C LYS A 496 13.40 -9.14 -23.72
N THR A 497 12.61 -9.79 -24.57
CA THR A 497 11.31 -9.27 -25.01
C THR A 497 10.10 -10.03 -24.45
N VAL A 498 10.32 -11.21 -23.85
CA VAL A 498 9.25 -12.10 -23.37
C VAL A 498 8.90 -11.83 -21.90
N TYR A 499 7.61 -11.81 -21.61
CA TYR A 499 7.03 -11.58 -20.29
C TYR A 499 6.11 -12.75 -19.87
N THR A 500 6.00 -12.98 -18.56
CA THR A 500 4.93 -13.80 -17.96
C THR A 500 3.89 -12.93 -17.26
N LEU A 501 2.62 -13.27 -17.41
CA LEU A 501 1.50 -12.65 -16.70
C LEU A 501 1.57 -13.03 -15.22
N VAL A 502 1.46 -12.05 -14.32
CA VAL A 502 1.47 -12.24 -12.86
C VAL A 502 0.22 -11.70 -12.17
N GLY A 503 -0.57 -10.88 -12.85
CA GLY A 503 -1.84 -10.40 -12.32
C GLY A 503 -2.74 -9.75 -13.38
N VAL A 504 -4.03 -9.74 -13.09
CA VAL A 504 -5.09 -9.14 -13.91
C VAL A 504 -6.01 -8.34 -13.01
N VAL A 505 -6.28 -7.08 -13.34
CA VAL A 505 -7.42 -6.32 -12.80
C VAL A 505 -8.58 -6.49 -13.75
N ASN A 506 -9.69 -7.03 -13.26
CA ASN A 506 -10.92 -7.28 -14.00
C ASN A 506 -11.97 -6.23 -13.67
N HIS A 507 -12.84 -5.89 -14.62
CA HIS A 507 -13.95 -4.96 -14.39
C HIS A 507 -15.29 -5.48 -14.93
N THR A 508 -16.28 -5.63 -14.04
CA THR A 508 -17.68 -5.97 -14.35
C THR A 508 -18.58 -4.72 -14.23
N GLY A 509 -19.73 -4.67 -14.90
CA GLY A 509 -20.59 -3.47 -14.93
C GLY A 509 -20.20 -2.43 -15.99
N GLY A 510 -20.72 -1.20 -15.89
CA GLY A 510 -20.59 -0.10 -16.86
C GLY A 510 -19.69 1.04 -16.37
N ILE A 511 -19.71 2.19 -17.07
CA ILE A 511 -18.88 3.37 -16.71
C ILE A 511 -19.31 4.04 -15.40
N LYS A 512 -20.63 4.18 -15.17
CA LYS A 512 -21.17 4.88 -13.99
C LYS A 512 -21.29 3.99 -12.74
N GLY A 513 -20.92 2.72 -12.85
CA GLY A 513 -21.17 1.72 -11.82
C GLY A 513 -20.81 0.31 -12.26
N GLY A 514 -19.98 -0.36 -11.47
CA GLY A 514 -19.45 -1.68 -11.72
C GLY A 514 -18.75 -2.26 -10.48
N HIS A 515 -17.93 -3.28 -10.69
CA HIS A 515 -17.14 -3.92 -9.64
C HIS A 515 -15.82 -4.44 -10.19
N TYR A 516 -14.73 -4.13 -9.49
CA TYR A 516 -13.39 -4.58 -9.82
C TYR A 516 -13.00 -5.80 -8.99
N THR A 517 -12.31 -6.75 -9.62
CA THR A 517 -11.69 -7.89 -8.96
C THR A 517 -10.26 -8.05 -9.45
N ALA A 518 -9.43 -8.80 -8.73
CA ALA A 518 -8.06 -9.10 -9.15
C ALA A 518 -7.80 -10.59 -9.17
N ASP A 519 -7.15 -11.06 -10.24
CA ASP A 519 -6.53 -12.38 -10.26
C ASP A 519 -5.00 -12.20 -10.13
N TYR A 520 -4.34 -13.01 -9.31
CA TYR A 520 -2.88 -13.01 -9.20
C TYR A 520 -2.29 -14.41 -9.22
N TYR A 521 -1.06 -14.52 -9.71
CA TYR A 521 -0.27 -15.75 -9.67
C TYR A 521 0.58 -15.78 -8.40
N ASP A 522 0.68 -16.95 -7.76
CA ASP A 522 1.45 -17.14 -6.52
C ASP A 522 2.97 -17.27 -6.72
N GLY A 523 3.42 -17.33 -7.96
CA GLY A 523 4.82 -17.56 -8.34
C GLY A 523 5.17 -19.03 -8.55
N HIS A 524 4.32 -19.97 -8.10
CA HIS A 524 4.61 -21.41 -8.15
C HIS A 524 3.79 -22.12 -9.22
N SER A 525 2.47 -22.13 -9.08
CA SER A 525 1.56 -22.88 -9.96
C SER A 525 0.08 -22.49 -9.87
N THR A 526 -0.29 -21.63 -8.92
CA THR A 526 -1.69 -21.40 -8.56
C THR A 526 -2.10 -19.96 -8.81
N TRP A 527 -3.24 -19.79 -9.48
CA TRP A 527 -3.95 -18.53 -9.55
C TRP A 527 -4.89 -18.38 -8.35
N PHE A 528 -5.06 -17.15 -7.89
CA PHE A 528 -6.04 -16.77 -6.89
C PHE A 528 -6.86 -15.59 -7.40
N SER A 529 -8.18 -15.70 -7.28
CA SER A 529 -9.12 -14.63 -7.59
C SER A 529 -9.56 -13.93 -6.30
N VAL A 530 -9.56 -12.61 -6.31
CA VAL A 530 -9.82 -11.73 -5.17
C VAL A 530 -10.96 -10.77 -5.50
N SER A 531 -12.00 -10.81 -4.68
CA SER A 531 -13.09 -9.84 -4.68
C SER A 531 -13.22 -9.29 -3.27
N ASP A 532 -12.59 -8.14 -3.04
CA ASP A 532 -12.48 -7.48 -1.73
C ASP A 532 -12.01 -8.45 -0.64
N GLU A 533 -12.82 -8.76 0.36
CA GLU A 533 -12.46 -9.59 1.51
C GLU A 533 -12.29 -11.08 1.13
N ARG A 534 -12.88 -11.50 0.00
CA ARG A 534 -12.92 -12.90 -0.41
C ARG A 534 -11.80 -13.23 -1.38
N VAL A 535 -10.92 -14.13 -0.96
CA VAL A 535 -9.89 -14.75 -1.79
C VAL A 535 -10.23 -16.22 -2.04
N THR A 536 -10.21 -16.63 -3.30
CA THR A 536 -10.54 -17.99 -3.75
C THR A 536 -9.49 -18.51 -4.71
N ARG A 537 -9.15 -19.79 -4.63
CA ARG A 537 -8.26 -20.44 -5.59
C ARG A 537 -8.92 -20.50 -6.96
N ALA A 538 -8.17 -20.19 -8.01
CA ALA A 538 -8.61 -20.23 -9.40
C ALA A 538 -7.68 -21.14 -10.23
N THR A 539 -8.22 -21.75 -11.28
CA THR A 539 -7.44 -22.52 -12.26
C THR A 539 -6.71 -21.61 -13.25
N THR A 540 -7.35 -20.51 -13.62
CA THR A 540 -6.88 -19.51 -14.59
C THR A 540 -7.41 -18.12 -14.20
N PRO A 541 -6.81 -17.02 -14.68
CA PRO A 541 -7.42 -15.69 -14.56
C PRO A 541 -8.71 -15.55 -15.40
N ASP A 542 -9.50 -14.51 -15.15
CA ASP A 542 -10.68 -14.14 -15.92
C ASP A 542 -10.25 -13.55 -17.29
N PHE A 543 -10.41 -14.37 -18.34
CA PHE A 543 -10.06 -14.01 -19.72
C PHE A 543 -11.09 -13.12 -20.43
N GLU A 544 -12.15 -12.66 -19.75
CA GLU A 544 -13.26 -11.93 -20.38
C GLU A 544 -13.35 -10.48 -19.90
N ARG A 545 -13.16 -10.26 -18.59
CA ARG A 545 -13.31 -8.94 -17.96
C ARG A 545 -12.01 -8.20 -17.70
N ALA A 546 -10.86 -8.76 -18.11
CA ALA A 546 -9.56 -8.13 -17.98
C ALA A 546 -9.58 -6.67 -18.48
N TYR A 547 -9.14 -5.76 -17.61
CA TYR A 547 -9.05 -4.33 -17.83
C TYR A 547 -7.60 -3.84 -17.77
N ILE A 548 -6.82 -4.31 -16.79
CA ILE A 548 -5.37 -4.09 -16.71
C ILE A 548 -4.68 -5.45 -16.63
N LEU A 549 -3.73 -5.69 -17.51
CA LEU A 549 -2.83 -6.86 -17.47
C LEU A 549 -1.50 -6.44 -16.87
N CYS A 550 -0.99 -7.23 -15.92
CA CYS A 550 0.32 -7.03 -15.29
C CYS A 550 1.26 -8.18 -15.64
N TYR A 551 2.33 -7.84 -16.33
CA TYR A 551 3.33 -8.73 -16.89
C TYR A 551 4.70 -8.47 -16.25
N VAL A 552 5.50 -9.51 -16.02
CA VAL A 552 6.88 -9.41 -15.52
C VAL A 552 7.82 -10.05 -16.53
N GLN A 553 8.91 -9.37 -16.85
CA GLN A 553 9.89 -9.82 -17.84
C GLN A 553 10.52 -11.14 -17.39
N ILE A 554 10.61 -12.12 -18.29
CA ILE A 554 11.26 -13.39 -18.01
C ILE A 554 12.78 -13.16 -17.98
N SER A 555 13.43 -13.70 -16.94
CA SER A 555 14.85 -13.48 -16.61
C SER A 555 15.80 -14.21 -17.55
#